data_AF-A0A392P796-F1
#
_entry.id   AF-A0A392P796-F1
#
_cell.length_a   1.000
_cell.length_b   1.000
_cell.length_c   1.000
_cell.angle_alpha   90.00
_cell.angle_beta   90.00
_cell.angle_gamma   90.00
#
_symmetry.space_group_name_H-M   'P 1'
#
loop_
_entity.id
_entity.type
_entity.pdbx_description
1 polymer ?
#
loop_
_entity_poly.entity_id
_entity_poly.type
_entity_poly.pdbx_seq_one_letter_code
_entity_poly.pdbx_strand_id
1 'polypeptide(L)' 'MAVLKSSDDSNATTTNQSLSVEQRFEIIRSIGEECIQDDELRNLLANKPDIVCYDGFEPSGRMHIAQ' A
#
# COMPACT_ATOMS: atom_id res chain seq x y z
N MET A 1 40.72 -5.06 -19.68
CA MET A 1 39.89 -5.25 -20.88
C MET A 1 38.47 -5.48 -20.38
N ALA A 2 37.60 -4.48 -20.56
CA ALA A 2 36.24 -4.50 -20.06
C ALA A 2 35.38 -5.48 -20.87
N VAL A 3 34.47 -6.19 -20.20
CA VAL A 3 33.23 -6.65 -20.83
C VAL A 3 32.09 -6.18 -19.94
N LEU A 4 31.51 -5.07 -20.36
CA LEU A 4 30.23 -4.56 -19.88
C LEU A 4 29.17 -5.59 -20.30
N LYS A 5 28.39 -6.12 -19.35
CA LYS A 5 27.19 -6.89 -19.69
C LYS A 5 26.01 -5.93 -19.77
N SER A 6 25.37 -6.01 -20.91
CA SER A 6 24.41 -5.09 -21.51
C SER A 6 23.15 -4.89 -20.68
N SER A 7 22.60 -3.68 -20.84
CA SER A 7 21.23 -3.29 -20.50
C SER A 7 20.22 -4.32 -21.05
N ASP A 8 19.49 -5.00 -20.16
CA ASP A 8 18.23 -5.61 -20.52
C ASP A 8 17.14 -4.55 -20.38
N ASP A 9 16.97 -3.77 -21.45
CA ASP A 9 15.76 -3.01 -21.70
C ASP A 9 14.69 -4.00 -22.18
N SER A 10 13.98 -4.60 -21.23
CA SER A 10 12.94 -5.59 -21.49
C SER A 10 11.60 -5.06 -20.97
N ASN A 11 10.91 -4.35 -21.89
CA ASN A 11 9.47 -4.37 -22.08
C ASN A 11 8.64 -4.46 -20.78
N ALA A 12 8.12 -3.33 -20.32
CA ALA A 12 7.21 -3.21 -19.17
C ALA A 12 5.94 -4.04 -19.40
N THR A 13 6.08 -5.34 -19.19
CA THR A 13 5.01 -6.31 -19.06
C THR A 13 4.26 -5.86 -17.84
N THR A 14 3.06 -5.31 -18.03
CA THR A 14 2.08 -5.03 -16.97
C THR A 14 1.72 -6.34 -16.29
N THR A 15 2.63 -6.83 -15.47
CA THR A 15 2.35 -7.89 -14.53
C THR A 15 1.50 -7.25 -13.46
N ASN A 16 0.19 -7.50 -13.50
CA ASN A 16 -0.68 -7.33 -12.34
C ASN A 16 -0.20 -8.30 -11.25
N GLN A 17 0.93 -7.99 -10.61
CA GLN A 17 1.42 -8.72 -9.46
C GLN A 17 0.54 -8.30 -8.28
N SER A 18 -0.31 -9.20 -7.81
CA SER A 18 -1.01 -9.02 -6.55
C SER A 18 0.02 -9.01 -5.42
N LEU A 19 0.07 -7.93 -4.64
CA LEU A 19 0.93 -7.85 -3.46
C LEU A 19 0.60 -8.97 -2.47
N SER A 20 1.63 -9.51 -1.82
CA SER A 20 1.45 -10.45 -0.72
C SER A 20 0.75 -9.79 0.48
N VAL A 21 0.20 -10.59 1.39
CA VAL A 21 -0.43 -10.07 2.63
C VAL A 21 0.55 -9.21 3.42
N GLU A 22 1.81 -9.62 3.54
CA GLU A 22 2.80 -8.85 4.31
C GLU A 22 3.20 -7.55 3.61
N GLN A 23 3.35 -7.56 2.28
CA GLN A 23 3.61 -6.32 1.54
C GLN A 23 2.46 -5.32 1.67
N ARG A 24 1.21 -5.81 1.63
CA ARG A 24 0.03 -4.97 1.87
C ARG A 24 0.01 -4.44 3.30
N PHE A 25 0.37 -5.27 4.28
CA PHE A 25 0.45 -4.89 5.69
C PHE A 25 1.49 -3.78 5.90
N GLU A 26 2.72 -3.95 5.40
CA GLU A 26 3.80 -2.96 5.54
C GLU A 26 3.40 -1.59 4.98
N ILE A 27 2.76 -1.57 3.81
CA ILE A 27 2.26 -0.34 3.19
C ILE A 27 1.22 0.34 4.09
N ILE A 28 0.20 -0.39 4.55
CA ILE A 28 -0.89 0.19 5.35
C ILE A 28 -0.37 0.64 6.71
N ARG A 29 0.50 -0.15 7.36
CA ARG A 29 1.10 0.17 8.66
C ARG A 29 1.98 1.42 8.60
N SER A 30 2.51 1.78 7.43
CA SER A 30 3.31 3.00 7.25
C SER A 30 2.48 4.29 7.30
N ILE A 31 1.16 4.22 7.13
CA ILE A 31 0.25 5.38 7.09
C ILE A 31 -0.19 5.80 8.49
N GLY A 32 -0.60 4.83 9.32
CA GLY A 32 -1.08 5.08 10.67
C GLY A 32 0.08 5.19 11.67
N GLU A 33 0.08 6.23 12.50
CA GLU A 33 1.00 6.31 13.64
C GLU A 33 0.76 5.15 14.61
N GLU A 34 -0.52 4.92 14.93
CA GLU A 34 -1.00 3.82 15.75
C GLU A 34 -1.81 2.82 14.92
N CYS A 35 -1.66 1.53 15.22
CA CYS A 35 -2.53 0.47 14.75
C CYS A 35 -3.04 -0.30 15.96
N ILE A 36 -4.36 -0.36 16.12
CA ILE A 36 -4.96 -1.19 17.16
C ILE A 36 -4.97 -2.63 16.63
N GLN A 37 -3.98 -3.38 17.09
CA GLN A 37 -3.70 -4.79 16.81
C GLN A 37 -3.29 -5.11 15.37
N ASP A 38 -1.97 -5.24 15.17
CA ASP A 38 -1.38 -5.63 13.90
C ASP A 38 -1.85 -7.01 13.41
N ASP A 39 -2.11 -7.95 14.32
CA ASP A 39 -2.57 -9.30 13.97
C ASP A 39 -4.00 -9.29 13.40
N GLU A 40 -4.87 -8.42 13.91
CA GLU A 40 -6.22 -8.23 13.37
C GLU A 40 -6.16 -7.63 11.95
N LEU A 41 -5.25 -6.68 11.71
CA LEU A 41 -5.01 -6.12 10.37
C LEU A 41 -4.49 -7.18 9.40
N ARG A 42 -3.51 -8.01 9.80
CA ARG A 42 -3.01 -9.12 8.97
C ARG A 42 -4.13 -10.12 8.64
N ASN A 43 -4.95 -10.47 9.62
CA ASN A 43 -6.09 -11.36 9.43
C ASN A 43 -7.14 -10.73 8.49
N LEU A 44 -7.40 -9.43 8.61
CA LEU A 44 -8.31 -8.71 7.71
C LEU A 44 -7.79 -8.74 6.26
N LEU A 45 -6.50 -8.48 6.05
CA LEU A 45 -5.87 -8.47 4.73
C LEU A 45 -5.87 -9.86 4.06
N ALA A 46 -5.76 -10.92 4.83
CA ALA A 46 -5.79 -12.30 4.32
C ALA A 46 -7.19 -12.77 3.93
N ASN A 47 -8.23 -12.32 4.63
CA ASN A 47 -9.57 -12.92 4.54
C ASN A 47 -10.63 -12.03 3.89
N LYS A 48 -10.41 -10.70 3.83
CA LYS A 48 -11.37 -9.75 3.24
C LYS A 48 -10.78 -9.10 1.97
N PRO A 49 -11.26 -9.48 0.77
CA PRO A 49 -10.76 -8.90 -0.48
C PRO A 49 -11.13 -7.41 -0.59
N ASP A 50 -12.37 -7.05 -0.24
CA ASP A 50 -12.88 -5.68 -0.34
C ASP A 50 -12.95 -5.02 1.05
N ILE A 51 -11.88 -4.36 1.45
CA ILE A 51 -11.77 -3.65 2.74
C ILE A 51 -12.41 -2.27 2.62
N VAL A 52 -13.18 -1.88 3.64
CA VAL A 52 -13.82 -0.55 3.72
C VAL A 52 -13.03 0.30 4.72
N CYS A 53 -12.56 1.46 4.26
CA CYS A 53 -11.91 2.48 5.08
C CYS A 53 -12.76 3.75 5.08
N TYR A 54 -12.69 4.53 6.16
CA TYR A 54 -13.44 5.77 6.28
C TYR A 54 -12.63 6.80 7.07
N ASP A 55 -12.67 8.05 6.62
CA ASP A 55 -12.18 9.23 7.33
C ASP A 55 -13.25 10.32 7.28
N GLY A 56 -13.49 10.96 8.44
CA GLY A 56 -14.60 11.86 8.65
C GLY A 56 -14.15 13.31 8.79
N PHE A 57 -14.69 14.19 7.96
CA PHE A 57 -14.41 15.63 8.02
C PHE A 57 -15.68 16.43 8.27
N GLU A 58 -15.60 17.39 9.19
CA GLU A 58 -16.66 18.37 9.40
C GLU A 58 -16.58 19.48 8.32
N PRO A 59 -17.72 19.92 7.74
CA PRO A 59 -17.72 21.02 6.78
C PRO A 59 -17.13 22.31 7.35
N SER A 60 -15.96 22.73 6.86
CA SER A 60 -15.18 23.86 7.41
C SER A 60 -15.16 25.12 6.54
N GLY A 61 -15.89 25.15 5.42
CA GLY A 61 -15.90 26.24 4.44
C GLY A 61 -14.67 26.26 3.53
N ARG A 62 -13.44 26.07 4.05
CA ARG A 62 -12.20 25.90 3.26
C ARG A 62 -11.47 24.62 3.66
N MET A 63 -11.08 23.83 2.67
CA MET A 63 -10.31 22.59 2.88
C MET A 63 -8.93 22.90 3.44
N HIS A 64 -8.54 22.24 4.54
CA HIS A 64 -7.17 22.33 5.07
C HIS A 64 -6.22 21.44 4.27
N ILE A 65 -4.92 21.75 4.28
CA ILE A 65 -3.90 20.99 3.54
C ILE A 65 -3.71 19.54 4.04
N ALA A 66 -4.08 19.28 5.30
CA ALA A 66 -3.95 17.97 5.94
C ALA A 66 -5.26 17.16 5.94
N GLN A 67 -6.37 17.77 5.49
CA GLN A 67 -7.63 17.08 5.21
C GLN A 67 -7.60 16.55 3.79
#